data_AF-A0A1B8DHA7-F1
#
_entry.id   AF-A0A1B8DHA7-F1
#
_cell.length_a   1.000
_cell.length_b   1.000
_cell.length_c   1.000
_cell.angle_alpha   90.00
_cell.angle_beta   90.00
_cell.angle_gamma   90.00
#
_symmetry.space_group_name_H-M   'P 1'
#
loop_
_entity.id
_entity.type
_entity.pdbx_description
1 polymer ?
#
loop_
_entity_poly.entity_id
_entity_poly.type
_entity_poly.pdbx_seq_one_letter_code
_entity_poly.pdbx_strand_id
1 'polypeptide(L)'
;MTSDSSEYLSLTGEANEYVFENGRRYHGYKPGRYMLPNDENEMDREDMKHHISMLITKGRLHLAPIGPDPEVILDIGTGTGIWAIDTADLYPNAKVIATDLSPIQPQ
;
A
#
# COMPACT_ATOMS: atom_id res chain seq x y z
N MET A 1 17.18 -24.88 -1.44
CA MET A 1 15.98 -24.02 -1.59
C MET A 1 16.50 -22.63 -1.88
N THR A 2 16.44 -22.24 -3.14
CA THR A 2 16.90 -20.93 -3.61
C THR A 2 15.93 -19.88 -3.07
N SER A 3 16.46 -18.92 -2.33
CA SER A 3 15.74 -17.69 -1.97
C SER A 3 15.32 -17.03 -3.27
N ASP A 4 14.02 -17.05 -3.57
CA ASP A 4 13.46 -16.33 -4.70
C ASP A 4 13.43 -14.85 -4.30
N SER A 5 14.53 -14.14 -4.55
CA SER A 5 14.62 -12.70 -4.32
C SER A 5 13.62 -12.02 -5.25
N SER A 6 12.45 -11.67 -4.73
CA SER A 6 11.43 -11.03 -5.57
C SER A 6 11.92 -9.66 -6.04
N GLU A 7 11.89 -9.42 -7.34
CA GLU A 7 12.31 -8.15 -7.98
C GLU A 7 11.45 -6.95 -7.53
N TYR A 8 10.34 -7.20 -6.82
CA TYR A 8 9.47 -6.18 -6.22
C TYR A 8 10.00 -5.59 -4.88
N LEU A 9 11.07 -6.17 -4.32
CA LEU A 9 11.64 -5.76 -3.01
C LEU A 9 12.75 -4.71 -3.10
N SER A 10 13.13 -4.29 -4.31
CA SER A 10 14.19 -3.30 -4.50
C SER A 10 13.62 -1.88 -4.36
N LEU A 11 13.65 -1.33 -3.15
CA LEU A 11 13.64 0.13 -3.00
C LEU A 11 14.87 0.68 -3.74
N THR A 12 14.64 1.47 -4.79
CA THR A 12 15.73 2.28 -5.36
C THR A 12 16.27 3.18 -4.25
N GLY A 13 17.57 3.42 -4.16
CA GLY A 13 18.15 4.31 -3.13
C GLY A 13 17.43 5.67 -3.05
N GLU A 14 17.01 6.19 -4.20
CA GLU A 14 16.20 7.41 -4.34
C GLU A 14 14.84 7.39 -3.62
N ALA A 15 14.21 6.21 -3.45
CA ALA A 15 12.92 6.11 -2.77
C ALA A 15 13.04 6.41 -1.26
N ASN A 16 14.21 6.11 -0.67
CA ASN A 16 14.52 6.38 0.74
C ASN A 16 14.91 7.83 1.01
N GLU A 17 15.19 8.62 -0.03
CA GLU A 17 15.51 10.05 0.09
C GLU A 17 14.23 10.88 0.15
N TYR A 18 13.58 10.90 1.31
CA TYR A 18 12.37 11.70 1.53
C TYR A 18 12.57 13.18 1.21
N VAL A 19 11.57 13.79 0.58
CA VAL A 19 11.52 15.24 0.32
C VAL A 19 10.71 15.90 1.42
N PHE A 20 11.18 17.04 1.93
CA PHE A 20 10.48 17.80 2.96
C PHE A 20 10.15 19.20 2.44
N GLU A 21 8.85 19.52 2.40
CA GLU A 21 8.35 20.82 1.96
C GLU A 21 7.20 21.28 2.87
N ASN A 22 7.16 22.56 3.24
CA ASN A 22 6.10 23.15 4.06
C ASN A 22 5.81 22.40 5.38
N GLY A 23 6.84 21.76 5.96
CA GLY A 23 6.71 20.96 7.19
C GLY A 23 6.06 19.58 7.01
N ARG A 24 5.91 19.11 5.77
CA ARG A 24 5.37 17.80 5.42
C ARG A 24 6.45 16.92 4.79
N ARG A 25 6.35 15.60 4.94
CA ARG A 25 7.24 14.61 4.30
C ARG A 25 6.59 14.09 3.02
N TYR A 26 7.36 13.93 1.96
CA TYR A 26 6.96 13.43 0.65
C TYR A 26 7.92 12.34 0.19
N HIS A 27 7.48 11.55 -0.79
CA HIS A 27 8.29 10.50 -1.40
C HIS A 27 9.53 11.06 -2.15
N GLY A 28 10.61 10.27 -2.18
CA GLY A 28 11.83 10.63 -2.92
C GLY A 28 11.85 10.20 -4.38
N TYR A 29 11.12 9.13 -4.73
CA TYR A 29 11.17 8.57 -6.08
C TYR A 29 10.52 9.49 -7.12
N LYS A 30 11.28 10.04 -8.07
CA LYS A 30 10.78 11.01 -9.08
C LYS A 30 9.99 12.16 -8.43
N PRO A 31 10.67 13.02 -7.64
CA PRO A 31 10.01 14.01 -6.79
C PRO A 31 9.12 14.96 -7.61
N GLY A 32 7.99 15.36 -7.02
CA GLY A 32 6.98 16.23 -7.66
C GLY A 32 6.00 15.52 -8.61
N ARG A 33 6.14 14.19 -8.82
CA ARG A 33 5.15 13.39 -9.58
C ARG A 33 3.91 13.03 -8.78
N TYR A 34 4.06 12.77 -7.48
CA TYR A 34 2.95 12.52 -6.57
C TYR A 34 2.89 13.65 -5.53
N MET A 35 1.77 14.36 -5.53
CA MET A 35 1.65 15.65 -4.83
C MET A 35 1.26 15.51 -3.37
N LEU A 36 0.92 14.30 -2.92
CA LEU A 36 0.48 14.07 -1.55
C LEU A 36 1.68 13.72 -0.65
N PRO A 37 1.65 14.17 0.61
CA PRO A 37 2.65 13.80 1.59
C PRO A 37 2.59 12.30 1.92
N ASN A 38 3.53 11.81 2.73
CA ASN A 38 3.56 10.44 3.25
C ASN A 38 4.01 10.41 4.73
N ASP A 39 3.80 11.51 5.45
CA ASP A 39 3.98 11.60 6.91
C ASP A 39 2.82 10.96 7.68
N GLU A 40 2.98 10.85 9.00
CA GLU A 40 2.00 10.23 9.92
C GLU A 40 0.60 10.82 9.76
N ASN A 41 0.48 12.14 9.63
CA ASN A 41 -0.82 12.81 9.44
C ASN A 41 -1.52 12.36 8.16
N GLU A 42 -0.77 12.10 7.08
CA GLU A 42 -1.35 11.59 5.84
C GLU A 42 -1.67 10.10 5.93
N MET A 43 -0.84 9.32 6.63
CA MET A 43 -1.11 7.92 6.91
C MET A 43 -2.42 7.75 7.68
N ASP A 44 -2.64 8.54 8.75
CA ASP A 44 -3.90 8.58 9.51
C ASP A 44 -5.09 8.95 8.61
N ARG A 45 -4.87 9.88 7.67
CA ARG A 45 -5.91 10.28 6.71
C ARG A 45 -6.25 9.16 5.73
N GLU A 46 -5.29 8.34 5.31
CA GLU A 46 -5.52 7.17 4.46
C GLU A 46 -6.24 6.04 5.23
N ASP A 47 -5.86 5.80 6.49
CA ASP A 47 -6.55 4.82 7.34
C ASP A 47 -8.01 5.23 7.60
N MET A 48 -8.28 6.53 7.78
CA MET A 48 -9.64 7.04 7.87
C MET A 48 -10.43 6.84 6.57
N LYS A 49 -9.81 7.02 5.41
CA LYS A 49 -10.45 6.73 4.11
C LYS A 49 -10.79 5.26 3.96
N HIS A 50 -9.92 4.35 4.38
CA HIS A 50 -10.21 2.91 4.40
C HIS A 50 -11.43 2.62 5.26
N HIS A 51 -11.48 3.17 6.48
CA HIS A 51 -12.62 3.00 7.37
C HIS A 51 -13.94 3.51 6.76
N ILE A 52 -13.94 4.70 6.17
CA ILE A 52 -15.10 5.27 5.46
C ILE A 52 -15.52 4.35 4.30
N SER A 53 -14.56 3.85 3.52
CA SER A 53 -14.83 2.94 2.41
C SER A 53 -15.51 1.67 2.90
N MET A 54 -15.04 1.08 4.00
CA MET A 54 -15.67 -0.08 4.63
C MET A 54 -17.11 0.20 5.07
N LEU A 55 -17.41 1.38 5.59
CA LEU A 55 -18.80 1.76 5.92
C LEU A 55 -19.68 1.84 4.67
N ILE A 56 -19.20 2.50 3.61
CA ILE A 56 -19.93 2.68 2.35
C ILE A 56 -20.19 1.34 1.66
N THR A 57 -19.19 0.45 1.64
CA THR A 57 -19.28 -0.85 0.97
C THR A 57 -19.95 -1.93 1.81
N LYS A 58 -20.34 -1.59 3.06
CA LYS A 58 -20.89 -2.50 4.07
C LYS A 58 -19.94 -3.65 4.42
N GLY A 59 -18.67 -3.31 4.63
CA GLY A 59 -17.60 -4.21 5.04
C GLY A 59 -16.97 -5.00 3.90
N ARG A 60 -17.25 -4.67 2.63
CA ARG A 60 -16.64 -5.34 1.48
C ARG A 60 -15.37 -4.63 1.05
N LEU A 61 -14.24 -5.33 1.07
CA LEU A 61 -12.93 -4.82 0.64
C LEU A 61 -12.89 -4.52 -0.86
N HIS A 62 -13.71 -5.21 -1.65
CA HIS A 62 -13.86 -4.95 -3.08
C HIS A 62 -15.29 -5.22 -3.53
N LEU A 63 -15.67 -4.65 -4.67
CA LEU A 63 -16.97 -4.88 -5.32
C LEU A 63 -16.85 -5.80 -6.55
N ALA A 64 -15.62 -6.18 -6.91
CA ALA A 64 -15.35 -6.96 -8.10
C ALA A 64 -15.75 -8.43 -7.88
N PRO A 65 -16.33 -9.11 -8.89
CA PRO A 65 -16.76 -10.49 -8.75
C PRO A 65 -15.59 -11.47 -8.97
N ILE A 66 -14.59 -11.46 -8.09
CA ILE A 66 -13.36 -12.27 -8.24
C ILE A 66 -13.49 -13.72 -7.74
N GLY A 67 -14.67 -14.10 -7.22
CA GLY A 67 -14.91 -15.41 -6.64
C GLY A 67 -14.39 -15.55 -5.20
N PRO A 68 -14.55 -16.75 -4.60
CA PRO A 68 -14.16 -16.99 -3.21
C PRO A 68 -12.69 -17.36 -3.01
N ASP A 69 -11.98 -17.77 -4.08
CA ASP A 69 -10.63 -18.35 -3.98
C ASP A 69 -9.68 -17.77 -5.06
N PRO A 70 -9.38 -16.45 -5.01
CA PRO A 70 -8.37 -15.87 -5.87
C PRO A 70 -6.99 -16.40 -5.49
N GLU A 71 -6.17 -16.78 -6.48
CA GLU A 71 -4.82 -17.32 -6.19
C GLU A 71 -3.78 -16.22 -5.95
N VAL A 72 -3.87 -15.11 -6.68
CA VAL A 72 -2.90 -14.01 -6.63
C VAL A 72 -3.64 -12.67 -6.72
N ILE A 73 -3.31 -11.75 -5.81
CA ILE A 73 -3.87 -10.40 -5.75
C ILE A 73 -2.70 -9.41 -5.75
N LEU A 74 -2.77 -8.38 -6.60
CA LEU A 74 -1.79 -7.30 -6.66
C LEU A 74 -2.46 -5.98 -6.23
N ASP A 75 -1.95 -5.38 -5.15
CA ASP A 75 -2.34 -4.08 -4.65
C ASP A 75 -1.29 -3.02 -5.06
N ILE A 76 -1.72 -2.03 -5.83
CA ILE A 76 -0.86 -0.99 -6.41
C ILE A 76 -1.20 0.35 -5.75
N GLY A 77 -0.19 0.96 -5.12
CA GLY A 77 -0.41 2.16 -4.30
C GLY A 77 -1.00 1.77 -2.95
N THR A 78 -0.38 0.78 -2.30
CA THR A 78 -0.91 0.17 -1.07
C THR A 78 -0.97 1.12 0.12
N GLY A 79 -0.26 2.26 0.06
CA GLY A 79 -0.25 3.25 1.12
C GLY A 79 0.22 2.63 2.44
N THR A 80 -0.62 2.69 3.48
CA THR A 80 -0.32 2.10 4.79
C THR A 80 -0.32 0.55 4.76
N GLY A 81 -0.86 -0.07 3.72
CA GLY A 81 -0.96 -1.52 3.59
C GLY A 81 -2.23 -2.11 4.21
N ILE A 82 -3.08 -1.31 4.84
CA ILE A 82 -4.26 -1.78 5.57
C ILE A 82 -5.20 -2.62 4.70
N TRP A 83 -5.43 -2.21 3.44
CA TRP A 83 -6.28 -2.95 2.52
C TRP A 83 -5.66 -4.30 2.13
N ALA A 84 -4.35 -4.33 1.89
CA ALA A 84 -3.64 -5.56 1.53
C ALA A 84 -3.64 -6.57 2.68
N ILE A 85 -3.45 -6.11 3.92
CA ILE A 85 -3.50 -6.95 5.13
C ILE A 85 -4.91 -7.52 5.32
N ASP A 86 -5.94 -6.68 5.31
CA ASP A 86 -7.32 -7.12 5.45
C ASP A 86 -7.73 -8.11 4.33
N THR A 87 -7.19 -7.91 3.11
CA THR A 87 -7.44 -8.79 1.97
C THR A 87 -6.73 -10.14 2.13
N ALA A 88 -5.53 -10.16 2.69
CA ALA A 88 -4.81 -11.40 3.01
C ALA A 88 -5.52 -12.20 4.11
N ASP A 89 -6.09 -11.51 5.11
CA ASP A 89 -6.92 -12.14 6.15
C ASP A 89 -8.23 -12.70 5.56
N LEU A 90 -8.84 -12.00 4.60
CA LEU A 90 -10.05 -12.45 3.92
C LEU A 90 -9.80 -13.66 3.01
N TYR A 91 -8.65 -13.71 2.34
CA TYR A 91 -8.27 -14.77 1.39
C TYR A 91 -6.95 -15.44 1.81
N PRO A 92 -6.98 -16.33 2.82
CA PRO A 92 -5.76 -16.90 3.39
C PRO A 92 -4.96 -17.79 2.42
N ASN A 93 -5.56 -18.25 1.32
CA ASN A 93 -4.88 -19.01 0.27
C ASN A 93 -4.30 -18.12 -0.83
N ALA A 94 -4.70 -16.85 -0.90
CA ALA A 94 -4.25 -15.94 -1.93
C ALA A 94 -2.84 -15.43 -1.61
N LYS A 95 -1.97 -15.37 -2.62
CA LYS A 95 -0.74 -14.58 -2.53
C LYS A 95 -1.07 -13.11 -2.78
N VAL A 96 -1.10 -12.32 -1.72
CA VAL A 96 -1.27 -10.85 -1.81
C VAL A 96 0.11 -10.20 -1.96
N ILE A 97 0.31 -9.47 -3.05
CA ILE A 97 1.50 -8.67 -3.33
C ILE A 97 1.09 -7.21 -3.26
N ALA A 98 1.73 -6.43 -2.40
CA ALA A 98 1.43 -5.03 -2.20
C ALA A 98 2.65 -4.18 -2.52
N THR A 99 2.46 -3.08 -3.25
CA THR A 99 3.56 -2.19 -3.62
C THR A 99 3.14 -0.72 -3.53
N ASP A 100 4.06 0.12 -3.06
CA ASP A 100 3.92 1.56 -3.05
C ASP A 100 5.24 2.21 -3.48
N LEU A 101 5.15 3.44 -3.96
CA LEU A 101 6.32 4.27 -4.26
C LEU A 101 6.95 4.83 -2.97
N SER A 102 6.19 4.92 -1.88
CA SER A 102 6.61 5.45 -0.59
C SER A 102 7.07 4.32 0.35
N PRO A 103 8.32 4.34 0.83
CA PRO A 103 8.83 3.31 1.74
C PRO A 103 8.41 3.57 3.20
N ILE A 104 7.11 3.64 3.47
CA ILE A 104 6.55 4.01 4.79
C ILE A 104 6.20 2.80 5.66
N GLN A 105 6.27 1.59 5.12
CA GLN A 105 5.97 0.36 5.86
C GLN A 105 7.16 -0.03 6.76
N PRO A 106 6.92 -0.71 7.90
CA PRO A 106 7.99 -1.19 8.78
C PRO A 106 8.97 -2.12 8.04
N GLN A 107 10.26 -2.06 8.40
CA GLN A 107 11.30 -2.98 7.92
C GLN A 107 11.42 -4.23 8.81
#